data_AF-A0A8S3JHG5-F1
#
_entry.id   AF-A0A8S3JHG5-F1
#
_cell.length_a   1.000
_cell.length_b   1.000
_cell.length_c   1.000
_cell.angle_alpha   90.00
_cell.angle_beta   90.00
_cell.angle_gamma   90.00
#
_symmetry.space_group_name_H-M   'P 1'
#
loop_
_entity.id
_entity.type
_entity.pdbx_description
1 polymer ?
#
loop_
_entity_poly.entity_id
_entity_poly.type
_entity_poly.pdbx_seq_one_letter_code
_entity_poly.pdbx_strand_id
1 'polypeptide(L)'
;MNNFEQAFRILVDELQDFEYAENYCITLSHGKSSADRKIVAHVLFKVFLNSLDKYPNEIKAALLSLLCNNEIEFDFVEVLQRLPSHWSLASLSQILLRALRTYSYTQRAAKLESSLIRVQNEQLNIKLSQLKRSNTMINEQRQCKHCLQQFYETSCAVYQDGIQVHVHCAKKYKQN
;
A
#
# COMPACT_ATOMS: atom_id res chain seq x y z
N MET A 1 1.70 3.05 27.63
CA MET A 1 0.22 3.03 27.49
C MET A 1 -0.25 4.47 27.40
N ASN A 2 -1.22 4.72 26.52
CA ASN A 2 -1.32 5.89 25.65
C ASN A 2 -1.72 7.21 26.37
N ASN A 3 -0.84 8.21 26.37
CA ASN A 3 -1.12 9.55 26.91
C ASN A 3 -2.38 10.19 26.27
N PHE A 4 -2.65 9.88 25.00
CA PHE A 4 -3.83 10.38 24.29
C PHE A 4 -5.15 9.66 24.65
N GLU A 5 -5.12 8.41 25.14
CA GLU A 5 -6.34 7.73 25.59
C GLU A 5 -6.90 8.40 26.84
N GLN A 6 -6.02 8.80 27.77
CA GLN A 6 -6.41 9.59 28.93
C GLN A 6 -6.96 10.96 28.53
N ALA A 7 -6.31 11.63 27.56
CA ALA A 7 -6.82 12.89 27.02
C ALA A 7 -8.23 12.73 26.43
N PHE A 8 -8.48 11.69 25.62
CA PHE A 8 -9.80 11.41 25.09
C PHE A 8 -10.83 11.13 26.19
N ARG A 9 -10.46 10.39 27.24
CA ARG A 9 -11.35 10.17 28.39
C ARG A 9 -11.72 11.48 29.08
N ILE A 10 -10.77 12.38 29.32
CA ILE A 10 -11.06 13.69 29.92
C ILE A 10 -12.01 14.47 29.01
N LEU A 11 -11.72 14.53 27.70
CA LEU A 11 -12.55 15.28 26.75
C LEU A 11 -13.98 14.72 26.64
N VAL A 12 -14.13 13.40 26.59
CA VAL A 12 -15.44 12.75 26.36
C VAL A 12 -16.22 12.55 27.66
N ASP A 13 -15.60 12.02 28.72
CA ASP A 13 -16.29 11.70 29.97
C ASP A 13 -16.42 12.91 30.91
N GLU A 14 -15.35 13.71 31.07
CA GLU A 14 -15.31 14.77 32.09
C GLU A 14 -15.79 16.11 31.55
N LEU A 15 -15.38 16.47 30.33
CA LEU A 15 -15.70 17.77 29.72
C LEU A 15 -16.90 17.71 28.76
N GLN A 16 -17.26 16.51 28.28
CA GLN A 16 -18.29 16.30 27.25
C GLN A 16 -18.06 17.13 25.98
N ASP A 17 -16.79 17.44 25.67
CA ASP A 17 -16.38 18.22 24.52
C ASP A 17 -16.00 17.27 23.37
N PHE A 18 -17.04 16.77 22.69
CA PHE A 18 -16.90 15.79 21.62
C PHE A 18 -16.24 16.37 20.38
N GLU A 19 -16.50 17.65 20.07
CA GLU A 19 -15.91 18.35 18.93
C GLU A 19 -14.40 18.54 19.14
N TYR A 20 -13.98 18.94 20.34
CA TYR A 20 -12.56 19.05 20.64
C TYR A 20 -11.86 17.69 20.65
N ALA A 21 -12.52 16.63 21.12
CA ALA A 21 -11.99 15.26 21.04
C ALA A 21 -11.74 14.83 19.58
N GLU A 22 -12.65 15.18 18.68
CA GLU A 22 -12.53 14.92 17.25
C GLU A 22 -11.36 15.71 16.62
N ASN A 23 -11.30 17.01 16.88
CA ASN A 23 -10.21 17.88 16.42
C ASN A 23 -8.84 17.46 16.95
N TYR A 24 -8.79 17.01 18.21
CA TYR A 24 -7.58 16.46 18.83
C TYR A 24 -7.16 15.16 18.15
N CYS A 25 -8.10 14.28 17.79
CA CYS A 25 -7.83 13.07 17.01
C CYS A 25 -7.23 13.39 15.63
N ILE A 26 -7.80 14.36 14.92
CA ILE A 26 -7.29 14.82 13.61
C ILE A 26 -5.87 15.37 13.75
N THR A 27 -5.66 16.27 14.71
CA THR A 27 -4.35 16.88 14.99
C THR A 27 -3.30 15.83 15.35
N LEU A 28 -3.65 14.89 16.22
CA LEU A 28 -2.77 13.80 16.64
C LEU A 28 -2.46 12.82 15.50
N SER A 29 -3.35 12.73 14.52
CA SER A 29 -3.23 11.87 13.34
C SER A 29 -2.46 12.52 12.19
N HIS A 30 -2.25 13.84 12.24
CA HIS A 30 -1.58 14.59 11.18
C HIS A 30 -0.15 14.09 10.95
N GLY A 31 0.21 13.84 9.68
CA GLY A 31 1.54 13.36 9.29
C GLY A 31 1.86 11.89 9.61
N LYS A 32 0.91 11.13 10.19
CA LYS A 32 1.10 9.72 10.52
C LYS A 32 0.71 8.77 9.39
N SER A 33 1.19 7.53 9.47
CA SER A 33 0.80 6.46 8.55
C SER A 33 -0.70 6.15 8.64
N SER A 34 -1.32 5.60 7.58
CA SER A 34 -2.74 5.20 7.64
C SER A 34 -3.04 4.21 8.77
N ALA A 35 -2.11 3.29 9.08
CA ALA A 35 -2.27 2.36 10.19
C ALA A 35 -2.32 3.08 11.54
N ASP A 36 -1.40 4.02 11.79
CA ASP A 36 -1.36 4.78 13.04
C ASP A 36 -2.57 5.70 13.20
N ARG A 37 -3.01 6.34 12.11
CA ARG A 37 -4.22 7.18 12.10
C ARG A 37 -5.46 6.38 12.49
N LYS A 38 -5.61 5.17 11.93
CA LYS A 38 -6.68 4.24 12.33
C LYS A 38 -6.57 3.85 13.80
N ILE A 39 -5.38 3.57 14.32
CA ILE A 39 -5.22 3.22 15.74
C ILE A 39 -5.74 4.34 16.64
N VAL A 40 -5.35 5.59 16.39
CA VAL A 40 -5.81 6.76 17.16
C VAL A 40 -7.34 6.90 17.08
N ALA A 41 -7.90 6.81 15.88
CA ALA A 41 -9.34 6.90 15.65
C ALA A 41 -10.12 5.81 16.40
N HIS A 42 -9.65 4.55 16.41
CA HIS A 42 -10.29 3.46 17.14
C HIS A 42 -10.20 3.63 18.65
N VAL A 43 -9.13 4.23 19.17
CA VAL A 43 -9.04 4.56 20.59
C VAL A 43 -10.11 5.57 20.97
N LEU A 44 -10.28 6.65 20.18
CA LEU A 44 -11.34 7.62 20.40
C LEU A 44 -12.73 6.96 20.32
N PHE A 45 -12.99 6.18 19.27
CA PHE A 45 -14.23 5.43 19.09
C PHE A 45 -14.55 4.53 20.29
N LYS A 46 -13.56 3.82 20.82
CA LYS A 46 -13.72 2.98 22.02
C LYS A 46 -14.08 3.80 23.25
N VAL A 47 -13.48 4.98 23.43
CA VAL A 47 -13.82 5.89 24.53
C VAL A 47 -15.27 6.32 24.42
N PHE A 48 -15.73 6.76 23.24
CA PHE A 48 -17.14 7.10 23.04
C PHE A 48 -18.08 5.92 23.36
N LEU A 49 -17.78 4.71 22.89
CA LEU A 49 -18.61 3.54 23.17
C LEU A 49 -18.71 3.23 24.67
N ASN A 50 -17.62 3.39 25.43
CA ASN A 50 -17.63 3.18 26.88
C ASN A 50 -18.48 4.24 27.63
N SER A 51 -18.66 5.42 27.05
CA SER A 51 -19.47 6.50 27.62
C SER A 51 -20.94 6.43 27.20
N LEU A 52 -21.30 5.53 26.28
CA LEU A 52 -22.65 5.42 25.72
C LEU A 52 -23.71 5.15 26.80
N ASP A 53 -23.40 4.36 27.82
CA ASP A 53 -24.36 4.08 28.91
C ASP A 53 -24.61 5.29 29.82
N LYS A 54 -23.67 6.24 29.88
CA LYS A 54 -23.80 7.44 30.72
C LYS A 54 -24.62 8.53 30.03
N TYR A 55 -24.38 8.74 28.73
CA TYR A 55 -24.96 9.83 27.93
C TYR A 55 -25.42 9.30 26.56
N PRO A 56 -26.49 8.48 26.51
CA PRO A 56 -26.82 7.68 25.33
C PRO A 56 -27.19 8.50 24.10
N ASN A 57 -27.83 9.66 24.27
CA ASN A 57 -28.27 10.47 23.14
C ASN A 57 -27.12 11.33 22.59
N GLU A 58 -26.37 11.96 23.48
CA GLU A 58 -25.24 12.84 23.18
C GLU A 58 -24.11 12.05 22.53
N ILE A 59 -23.74 10.90 23.13
CA ILE A 59 -22.71 10.02 22.58
C ILE A 59 -23.15 9.44 21.25
N LYS A 60 -24.43 9.04 21.10
CA LYS A 60 -24.91 8.55 19.81
C LYS A 60 -24.78 9.61 18.73
N ALA A 61 -25.22 10.85 18.99
CA ALA A 61 -25.11 11.94 18.03
C ALA A 61 -23.64 12.21 17.65
N ALA A 62 -22.77 12.30 18.66
CA ALA A 62 -21.34 12.53 18.46
C ALA A 62 -20.66 11.38 17.70
N LEU A 63 -20.95 10.12 18.03
CA LEU A 63 -20.41 8.95 17.36
C LEU A 63 -20.83 8.90 15.88
N LEU A 64 -22.10 9.23 15.58
CA LEU A 64 -22.58 9.32 14.21
C LEU A 64 -21.84 10.41 13.42
N SER A 65 -21.61 11.58 14.05
CA SER A 65 -20.82 12.67 13.46
C SER A 65 -19.38 12.22 13.17
N LEU A 66 -18.70 11.68 14.19
CA LEU A 66 -17.32 11.19 14.13
C LEU A 66 -17.14 10.16 13.01
N LEU A 67 -18.04 9.17 12.94
CA LEU A 67 -18.00 8.12 11.92
C LEU A 67 -18.34 8.62 10.52
N CYS A 68 -18.90 9.82 10.38
CA CYS A 68 -19.12 10.48 9.09
C CYS A 68 -17.99 11.43 8.69
N ASN A 69 -17.07 11.78 9.60
CA ASN A 69 -15.95 12.68 9.28
C ASN A 69 -14.89 12.00 8.41
N ASN A 70 -14.72 12.52 7.19
CA ASN A 70 -13.80 11.99 6.18
C ASN A 70 -12.31 12.17 6.50
N GLU A 71 -11.95 13.09 7.39
CA GLU A 71 -10.56 13.31 7.81
C GLU A 71 -10.06 12.23 8.77
N ILE A 72 -10.98 11.52 9.42
CA ILE A 72 -10.69 10.45 10.36
C ILE A 72 -10.85 9.10 9.68
N GLU A 73 -9.77 8.33 9.65
CA GLU A 73 -9.74 7.01 9.02
C GLU A 73 -10.14 5.92 9.99
N PHE A 74 -11.15 5.15 9.61
CA PHE A 74 -11.63 3.99 10.37
C PHE A 74 -11.41 2.68 9.61
N ASP A 75 -11.30 1.59 10.37
CA ASP A 75 -11.60 0.27 9.87
C ASP A 75 -13.09 0.03 10.09
N PHE A 76 -13.86 0.21 9.02
CA PHE A 76 -15.31 0.09 9.10
C PHE A 76 -15.77 -1.33 9.44
N VAL A 77 -14.96 -2.37 9.23
CA VAL A 77 -15.32 -3.73 9.64
C VAL A 77 -15.30 -3.82 11.17
N GLU A 78 -14.24 -3.32 11.81
CA GLU A 78 -14.13 -3.30 13.27
C GLU A 78 -15.20 -2.40 13.91
N VAL A 79 -15.42 -1.21 13.33
CA VAL A 79 -16.45 -0.27 13.81
C VAL A 79 -17.83 -0.93 13.80
N LEU A 80 -18.25 -1.49 12.64
CA LEU A 80 -19.58 -2.05 12.49
C LEU A 80 -19.82 -3.26 13.42
N GLN A 81 -18.80 -4.05 13.72
CA GLN A 81 -18.89 -5.17 14.66
C GLN A 81 -19.12 -4.74 16.12
N ARG A 82 -18.73 -3.51 16.47
CA ARG A 82 -18.82 -2.97 17.84
C ARG A 82 -20.00 -2.02 18.05
N LEU A 83 -20.66 -1.60 16.99
CA LEU A 83 -21.83 -0.74 17.10
C LEU A 83 -23.00 -1.47 17.79
N PRO A 84 -23.82 -0.76 18.59
CA PRO A 84 -24.98 -1.37 19.22
C PRO A 84 -25.99 -1.88 18.20
N SER A 85 -26.41 -3.15 18.32
CA SER A 85 -27.32 -3.81 17.38
C SER A 85 -28.74 -3.24 17.33
N HIS A 86 -29.15 -2.51 18.38
CA HIS A 86 -30.47 -1.89 18.47
C HIS A 86 -30.57 -0.58 17.68
N TRP A 87 -29.47 -0.06 17.11
CA TRP A 87 -29.52 1.13 16.29
C TRP A 87 -30.18 0.85 14.93
N SER A 88 -31.08 1.75 14.51
CA SER A 88 -31.79 1.58 13.25
C SER A 88 -30.86 1.75 12.06
N LEU A 89 -31.09 0.97 11.01
CA LEU A 89 -30.37 1.11 9.73
C LEU A 89 -30.45 2.53 9.16
N ALA A 90 -31.57 3.23 9.38
CA ALA A 90 -31.72 4.62 8.98
C ALA A 90 -30.65 5.52 9.61
N SER A 91 -30.39 5.36 10.92
CA SER A 91 -29.36 6.12 11.63
C SER A 91 -27.94 5.79 11.18
N LEU A 92 -27.72 4.56 10.70
CA LEU A 92 -26.42 4.08 10.22
C LEU A 92 -26.19 4.32 8.72
N SER A 93 -27.20 4.77 7.98
CA SER A 93 -27.21 4.81 6.51
C SER A 93 -25.98 5.54 5.93
N GLN A 94 -25.63 6.70 6.46
CA GLN A 94 -24.48 7.48 5.99
C GLN A 94 -23.15 6.78 6.26
N ILE A 95 -23.01 6.15 7.42
CA ILE A 95 -21.82 5.38 7.81
C ILE A 95 -21.66 4.18 6.89
N LEU A 96 -22.74 3.45 6.63
CA LEU A 96 -22.74 2.29 5.72
C LEU A 96 -22.37 2.70 4.29
N LEU A 97 -22.93 3.81 3.79
CA LEU A 97 -22.58 4.34 2.47
C LEU A 97 -21.11 4.74 2.41
N ARG A 98 -20.58 5.40 3.46
CA ARG A 98 -19.16 5.75 3.55
C ARG A 98 -18.29 4.50 3.56
N ALA A 99 -18.60 3.51 4.40
CA ALA A 99 -17.87 2.25 4.49
C ALA A 99 -17.81 1.52 3.13
N LEU A 100 -18.95 1.40 2.44
CA LEU A 100 -19.05 0.78 1.13
C LEU A 100 -18.25 1.54 0.06
N ARG A 101 -18.31 2.88 0.06
CA ARG A 101 -17.52 3.71 -0.85
C ARG A 101 -16.02 3.52 -0.61
N THR A 102 -15.57 3.56 0.64
CA THR A 102 -14.17 3.36 1.01
C THR A 102 -13.68 1.98 0.59
N TYR A 103 -14.46 0.93 0.82
CA TYR A 103 -14.11 -0.43 0.41
C TYR A 103 -14.06 -0.57 -1.13
N SER A 104 -15.08 -0.06 -1.83
CA SER A 104 -15.12 -0.10 -3.30
C SER A 104 -13.97 0.68 -3.91
N TYR A 105 -13.64 1.86 -3.36
CA TYR A 105 -12.52 2.67 -3.80
C TYR A 105 -11.19 1.95 -3.61
N THR A 106 -10.90 1.45 -2.40
CA THR A 106 -9.65 0.74 -2.10
C THR A 106 -9.47 -0.49 -2.98
N GLN A 107 -10.54 -1.26 -3.20
CA GLN A 107 -10.50 -2.42 -4.09
C GLN A 107 -10.19 -2.02 -5.55
N ARG A 108 -10.82 -0.95 -6.06
CA ARG A 108 -10.59 -0.47 -7.44
C ARG A 108 -9.19 0.10 -7.59
N ALA A 109 -8.71 0.87 -6.62
CA ALA A 109 -7.37 1.44 -6.61
C ALA A 109 -6.30 0.35 -6.64
N ALA A 110 -6.43 -0.68 -5.79
CA ALA A 110 -5.50 -1.81 -5.76
C ALA A 110 -5.48 -2.60 -7.09
N LYS A 111 -6.65 -2.79 -7.73
CA LYS A 111 -6.73 -3.43 -9.06
C LYS A 111 -6.05 -2.60 -10.14
N LEU A 112 -6.24 -1.28 -10.11
CA LEU A 112 -5.62 -0.35 -11.06
C LEU A 112 -4.09 -0.34 -10.88
N GLU A 113 -3.61 -0.20 -9.64
CA GLU A 113 -2.18 -0.26 -9.31
C GLU A 113 -1.54 -1.57 -9.78
N SER A 114 -2.14 -2.72 -9.46
CA SER A 114 -1.66 -4.03 -9.91
C SER A 114 -1.59 -4.14 -11.43
N SER A 115 -2.60 -3.61 -12.14
CA SER A 115 -2.63 -3.61 -13.60
C SER A 115 -1.54 -2.72 -14.19
N LEU A 116 -1.29 -1.54 -13.59
CA LEU A 116 -0.22 -0.64 -14.01
C LEU A 116 1.16 -1.27 -13.82
N ILE A 117 1.41 -1.90 -12.66
CA ILE A 117 2.66 -2.62 -12.38
C ILE A 117 2.88 -3.74 -13.40
N ARG A 118 1.84 -4.51 -13.72
CA ARG A 118 1.92 -5.57 -14.73
C ARG A 118 2.30 -5.02 -16.10
N VAL A 119 1.70 -3.91 -16.54
CA VAL A 119 2.02 -3.27 -17.83
C VAL A 119 3.46 -2.76 -17.84
N GLN A 120 3.91 -2.11 -16.76
CA GLN A 120 5.28 -1.61 -16.65
C GLN A 120 6.30 -2.76 -16.70
N ASN A 121 6.05 -3.85 -15.98
CA ASN A 121 6.90 -5.03 -16.01
C ASN A 121 7.00 -5.63 -17.42
N GLU A 122 5.89 -5.72 -18.14
CA GLU A 122 5.87 -6.22 -19.51
C GLU A 122 6.71 -5.32 -20.45
N GLN A 123 6.56 -4.00 -20.33
CA GLN A 123 7.35 -3.04 -21.11
C GLN A 123 8.85 -3.15 -20.81
N LEU A 124 9.22 -3.32 -19.54
CA LEU A 124 10.61 -3.54 -19.15
C LEU A 124 11.17 -4.85 -19.71
N ASN A 125 10.38 -5.92 -19.70
CA ASN A 125 10.77 -7.21 -20.31
C ASN A 125 10.99 -7.09 -21.81
N ILE A 126 10.13 -6.34 -22.52
CA ILE A 126 10.31 -6.06 -23.95
C ILE A 126 11.60 -5.28 -24.20
N LYS A 127 11.85 -4.19 -23.44
CA LYS A 127 13.09 -3.41 -23.56
C LYS A 127 14.33 -4.24 -23.27
N LEU A 128 14.30 -5.05 -22.21
CA LEU A 128 15.38 -5.97 -21.86
C LEU A 128 15.62 -7.01 -22.96
N SER A 129 14.56 -7.53 -23.57
CA SER A 129 14.66 -8.43 -24.72
C SER A 129 15.27 -7.76 -25.95
N GLN A 130 14.92 -6.50 -26.22
CA GLN A 130 15.51 -5.71 -27.30
C GLN A 130 17.00 -5.45 -27.07
N LEU A 131 17.40 -5.08 -25.84
CA LEU A 131 18.82 -4.90 -25.48
C LEU A 131 19.62 -6.21 -25.58
N LYS A 132 19.00 -7.34 -25.21
CA LYS A 132 19.60 -8.68 -25.37
C LYS A 132 19.68 -9.15 -26.82
N ARG A 133 18.87 -8.59 -27.73
CA ARG A 133 18.91 -8.89 -29.17
C ARG A 133 20.06 -8.20 -29.89
N SER A 134 21.19 -7.94 -29.21
CA SER A 134 22.38 -7.40 -29.87
C SER A 134 22.92 -8.43 -30.87
N ASN A 135 22.60 -8.22 -32.14
CA ASN A 135 23.23 -8.97 -33.23
C ASN A 135 24.71 -8.65 -33.20
N THR A 136 25.51 -9.63 -32.78
CA THR A 136 26.96 -9.47 -32.69
C THR A 136 27.55 -9.87 -34.03
N MET A 137 27.92 -8.87 -34.83
CA MET A 137 28.61 -9.11 -36.10
C MET A 137 29.96 -9.77 -35.82
N ILE A 138 30.19 -10.91 -36.43
CA ILE A 138 31.50 -11.53 -36.54
C ILE A 138 32.08 -11.05 -37.88
N ASN A 139 33.16 -10.29 -37.83
CA ASN A 139 33.92 -9.93 -39.03
C ASN A 139 35.25 -10.69 -39.03
N GLU A 140 35.91 -10.76 -40.19
CA GLU A 140 37.19 -11.48 -40.37
C GLU A 140 38.34 -10.90 -39.52
N GLN A 141 38.17 -9.68 -39.00
CA GLN A 141 39.14 -9.01 -38.15
C GLN A 141 39.00 -9.40 -36.66
N ARG A 142 37.88 -9.99 -36.24
CA ARG A 142 37.65 -10.37 -34.84
C ARG A 142 38.30 -11.72 -34.54
N GLN A 143 38.99 -11.77 -33.41
CA GLN A 143 39.64 -12.96 -32.88
C GLN A 143 39.01 -13.39 -31.56
N CYS A 144 39.00 -14.70 -31.33
CA CYS A 144 38.54 -15.30 -30.08
C CYS A 144 39.40 -14.83 -28.90
N LYS A 145 38.78 -14.32 -27.82
CA LYS A 145 39.52 -13.83 -26.64
C LYS A 145 40.28 -14.91 -25.86
N HIS A 146 39.97 -16.20 -26.08
CA HIS A 146 40.66 -17.30 -25.41
C HIS A 146 41.87 -17.81 -26.21
N CYS A 147 41.72 -18.11 -27.52
CA CYS A 147 42.79 -18.70 -28.34
C CYS A 147 43.45 -17.72 -29.31
N LEU A 148 42.96 -16.48 -29.40
CA LEU A 148 43.43 -15.41 -30.29
C LEU A 148 43.38 -15.74 -31.79
N GLN A 149 42.68 -16.81 -32.18
CA GLN A 149 42.47 -17.19 -33.58
C GLN A 149 41.21 -16.53 -34.15
N GLN A 150 41.19 -16.35 -35.48
CA GLN A 150 40.03 -15.82 -36.21
C GLN A 150 38.83 -16.78 -36.15
N PHE A 151 37.63 -16.23 -36.38
CA PHE A 151 36.42 -17.02 -36.53
C PHE A 151 36.25 -17.45 -37.99
N TYR A 152 36.53 -18.72 -38.27
CA TYR A 152 36.22 -19.34 -39.57
C TYR A 152 34.84 -20.01 -39.59
N GLU A 153 34.25 -20.22 -38.42
CA GLU A 153 32.91 -20.78 -38.23
C GLU A 153 31.88 -19.66 -38.10
N THR A 154 30.65 -19.90 -38.57
CA THR A 154 29.52 -18.95 -38.41
C THR A 154 28.94 -18.93 -37.00
N SER A 155 29.35 -19.86 -36.13
CA SER A 155 28.91 -19.96 -34.74
C SER A 155 29.97 -19.48 -33.75
N CYS A 156 29.60 -18.57 -32.86
CA CYS A 156 30.42 -18.18 -31.71
C CYS A 156 29.57 -18.03 -30.44
N ALA A 157 30.21 -18.09 -29.27
CA ALA A 157 29.58 -17.76 -28.00
C ALA A 157 29.88 -16.30 -27.65
N VAL A 158 28.85 -15.55 -27.27
CA VAL A 158 28.94 -14.13 -26.90
C VAL A 158 28.56 -13.96 -25.43
N TYR A 159 29.44 -13.34 -24.66
CA TYR A 159 29.22 -13.02 -23.24
C TYR A 159 28.59 -11.63 -23.09
N GLN A 160 28.08 -11.33 -21.88
CA GLN A 160 27.37 -10.08 -21.58
C GLN A 160 28.18 -8.82 -21.91
N ASP A 161 29.51 -8.90 -21.82
CA ASP A 161 30.44 -7.80 -22.12
C ASP A 161 30.74 -7.65 -23.62
N GLY A 162 30.03 -8.39 -24.48
CA GLY A 162 30.25 -8.40 -25.94
C GLY A 162 31.49 -9.22 -26.36
N ILE A 163 32.14 -9.90 -25.42
CA ILE A 163 33.28 -10.78 -25.67
C ILE A 163 32.84 -11.99 -26.48
N GLN A 164 33.55 -12.25 -27.59
CA GLN A 164 33.31 -13.36 -28.48
C GLN A 164 34.40 -14.43 -28.30
N VAL A 165 33.99 -15.68 -28.16
CA VAL A 165 34.88 -16.85 -28.14
C VAL A 165 34.30 -17.97 -29.01
N HIS A 166 35.14 -18.87 -29.51
CA HIS A 166 34.64 -20.06 -30.20
C HIS A 166 33.75 -20.89 -29.27
N VAL A 167 32.77 -21.58 -29.83
CA VAL A 167 31.85 -22.43 -29.05
C VAL A 167 32.62 -23.46 -28.22
N HIS A 168 33.69 -24.03 -28.77
CA HIS A 168 34.57 -24.96 -28.05
C HIS A 168 35.45 -24.30 -26.97
N CYS A 169 35.77 -23.01 -27.10
CA CYS A 169 36.54 -22.24 -26.12
C CYS A 169 35.68 -21.76 -24.94
N ALA A 170 34.35 -21.66 -25.13
CA ALA A 170 33.44 -21.13 -24.12
C ALA A 170 33.48 -21.88 -22.78
N LYS A 171 33.68 -23.20 -22.80
CA LYS A 171 33.78 -24.02 -21.57
C LYS A 171 35.01 -23.67 -20.74
N LYS A 172 36.14 -23.37 -21.40
CA LYS A 172 37.42 -23.03 -20.73
C LYS A 172 37.47 -21.57 -20.31
N TYR A 173 36.85 -20.69 -21.09
CA TYR A 173 36.78 -19.26 -20.76
C TYR A 173 35.91 -18.97 -19.52
N LYS A 174 34.89 -19.80 -19.23
CA LYS A 174 34.06 -19.68 -18.01
C LYS A 174 34.77 -20.06 -16.70
N GLN A 175 35.94 -20.68 -16.74
CA GLN A 175 36.67 -21.16 -15.56
C GLN A 175 37.84 -20.24 -15.15
N ASN A 176 38.02 -19.12 -15.83
CA ASN A 176 38.92 -18.02 -15.46
C ASN A 176 38.10 -16.77 -15.16
#